data_AF-Q4PLP2-F1
#
_entry.id   AF-Q4PLP2-F1
#
_cell.length_a   1.000
_cell.length_b   1.000
_cell.length_c   1.000
_cell.angle_alpha   90.00
_cell.angle_beta   90.00
_cell.angle_gamma   90.00
#
_symmetry.space_group_name_H-M   'P 1'
#
loop_
_entity.id
_entity.type
_entity.pdbx_description
1 polymer ?
#
loop_
_entity_poly.entity_id
_entity_poly.type
_entity_poly.pdbx_seq_one_letter_code
_entity_poly.pdbx_strand_id
1 'polypeptide(L)'
;HIDLIMGPRGGAVEQAFCNALTNNKDGFTTLLAVVTPNLLCKPPTILYNKVTIKDARQAVQMFGPAQYAVAKAVADSVAEGVIPANEADDLFVCVGVFIHW
;
A
#
# COMPACT_ATOMS: atom_id res chain seq x y z
N HIS A 1 2.35 10.86 7.22
CA HIS A 1 2.77 9.95 8.32
C HIS A 1 2.36 8.53 7.96
N ILE A 2 3.23 7.54 8.18
CA ILE A 2 3.07 6.15 7.73
C ILE A 2 3.09 5.21 8.93
N ASP A 3 2.10 4.32 9.01
CA ASP A 3 2.23 3.09 9.82
C ASP A 3 2.34 1.94 8.82
N LEU A 4 3.33 1.06 9.00
CA LEU A 4 3.64 0.02 8.03
C LEU A 4 3.85 -1.31 8.75
N ILE A 5 3.30 -2.37 8.15
CA ILE A 5 3.66 -3.75 8.47
C ILE A 5 4.09 -4.47 7.20
N MET A 6 5.08 -5.34 7.33
CA MET A 6 5.57 -6.21 6.25
C MET A 6 5.79 -7.61 6.81
N GLY A 7 5.49 -8.63 6.03
CA GLY A 7 5.70 -10.01 6.45
C GLY A 7 5.61 -11.01 5.29
N PRO A 8 6.08 -12.25 5.53
CA PRO A 8 6.14 -13.27 4.50
C PRO A 8 4.78 -13.92 4.24
N ARG A 9 4.72 -14.63 3.11
CA ARG A 9 3.69 -15.63 2.81
C ARG A 9 3.55 -16.62 3.96
N GLY A 10 2.31 -17.01 4.24
CA GLY A 10 1.91 -17.83 5.39
C GLY A 10 1.83 -17.05 6.72
N GLY A 11 2.26 -15.79 6.75
CA GLY A 11 2.26 -14.96 7.95
C GLY A 11 0.96 -14.18 8.20
N ALA A 12 0.86 -13.56 9.38
CA ALA A 12 -0.29 -12.73 9.75
C ALA A 12 -0.48 -11.51 8.83
N VAL A 13 0.59 -11.01 8.21
CA VAL A 13 0.52 -9.88 7.28
C VAL A 13 -0.18 -10.25 5.98
N GLU A 14 0.03 -11.46 5.44
CA GLU A 14 -0.71 -11.95 4.26
C GLU A 14 -2.22 -12.03 4.56
N GLN A 15 -2.60 -12.54 5.74
CA GLN A 15 -4.01 -12.58 6.15
C GLN A 15 -4.61 -11.18 6.28
N ALA A 16 -3.90 -10.26 6.94
CA ALA A 16 -4.32 -8.87 7.07
C ALA A 16 -4.47 -8.18 5.71
N PHE A 17 -3.54 -8.44 4.78
CA PHE A 17 -3.57 -7.94 3.41
C PHE A 17 -4.86 -8.37 2.69
N CYS A 18 -5.16 -9.67 2.67
CA CYS A 18 -6.34 -10.22 2.00
C CYS A 18 -7.65 -9.71 2.62
N ASN A 19 -7.71 -9.65 3.95
CA ASN A 19 -8.89 -9.16 4.66
C ASN A 19 -9.11 -7.66 4.42
N ALA A 20 -8.06 -6.84 4.46
CA ALA A 20 -8.18 -5.40 4.27
C ALA A 20 -8.60 -5.03 2.84
N LEU A 21 -8.07 -5.73 1.83
CA LEU A 21 -8.37 -5.47 0.42
C LEU A 21 -9.84 -5.72 0.08
N THR A 22 -10.49 -6.66 0.77
CA THR A 22 -11.89 -7.06 0.51
C THR A 22 -12.91 -6.35 1.41
N ASN A 23 -12.46 -5.48 2.32
CA ASN A 23 -13.29 -4.94 3.40
C ASN A 23 -13.42 -3.39 3.38
N ASN A 24 -13.76 -2.81 2.24
CA ASN A 24 -13.97 -1.36 2.12
C ASN A 24 -15.22 -0.87 2.88
N LYS A 25 -15.18 0.39 3.33
CA LYS A 25 -16.24 1.08 4.09
C LYS A 25 -16.36 2.53 3.62
N ASP A 26 -17.46 3.18 3.97
CA ASP A 26 -17.64 4.60 3.63
C ASP A 26 -16.50 5.46 4.21
N GLY A 27 -15.90 6.28 3.35
CA GLY A 27 -14.72 7.09 3.67
C GLY A 27 -13.42 6.35 3.95
N PHE A 28 -13.38 5.01 3.87
CA PHE A 28 -12.18 4.18 4.09
C PHE A 28 -12.06 3.08 3.04
N THR A 29 -11.13 3.26 2.11
CA THR A 29 -10.90 2.34 1.00
C THR A 29 -9.45 1.91 0.97
N THR A 30 -9.25 0.61 0.80
CA THR A 30 -7.96 -0.05 0.61
C THR A 30 -7.78 -0.37 -0.87
N LEU A 31 -6.65 0.00 -1.46
CA LEU A 31 -6.28 -0.37 -2.83
C LEU A 31 -4.91 -1.03 -2.86
N LEU A 32 -4.61 -1.70 -3.97
CA LEU A 32 -3.25 -2.10 -4.30
C LEU A 32 -2.42 -0.89 -4.70
N ALA A 33 -1.21 -0.76 -4.16
CA ALA A 33 -0.30 0.30 -4.52
C ALA A 33 0.30 0.03 -5.91
N VAL A 34 0.05 0.95 -6.85
CA VAL A 34 0.58 0.91 -8.22
C VAL A 34 1.50 2.09 -8.47
N VAL A 35 2.61 1.86 -9.17
CA VAL A 35 3.50 2.94 -9.65
C VAL A 35 2.80 3.72 -10.75
N THR A 36 2.01 3.05 -11.57
CA THR A 36 1.14 3.65 -12.59
C THR A 36 0.05 2.62 -12.92
N PRO A 37 -1.10 3.00 -13.52
CA PRO A 37 -2.12 2.01 -13.91
C PRO A 37 -1.51 0.84 -14.69
N ASN A 38 -1.87 -0.38 -14.30
CA ASN A 38 -1.34 -1.65 -14.82
C ASN A 38 0.13 -1.97 -14.46
N LEU A 39 0.75 -1.24 -13.53
CA LEU A 39 2.09 -1.53 -13.00
C LEU A 39 2.10 -1.51 -11.47
N LEU A 40 1.88 -2.67 -10.85
CA LEU A 40 1.97 -2.89 -9.41
C LEU A 40 3.43 -2.80 -8.94
N CYS A 41 3.65 -2.27 -7.74
CA CYS A 41 4.94 -2.47 -7.09
C CYS A 41 5.06 -3.92 -6.58
N LYS A 42 6.31 -4.36 -6.41
CA LYS A 42 6.66 -5.61 -5.76
C LYS A 42 7.61 -5.29 -4.59
N PRO A 43 7.42 -5.89 -3.40
CA PRO A 43 6.37 -6.85 -3.02
C PRO A 43 4.92 -6.30 -3.09
N PRO A 44 3.90 -7.18 -3.28
CA PRO A 44 2.50 -6.79 -3.26
C PRO A 44 2.18 -5.93 -2.05
N THR A 45 1.68 -4.73 -2.32
CA THR A 45 1.45 -3.71 -1.31
C THR A 45 0.01 -3.23 -1.36
N ILE A 46 -0.67 -3.16 -0.21
CA ILE A 46 -1.89 -2.37 -0.06
C ILE A 46 -1.57 -1.04 0.61
N LEU A 47 -2.36 -0.02 0.28
CA LEU A 47 -2.44 1.22 1.02
C LEU A 47 -3.88 1.52 1.45
N TYR A 48 -4.03 2.07 2.65
CA TYR A 48 -5.33 2.45 3.23
C TYR A 48 -5.22 3.79 3.96
N ASN A 49 -6.29 4.57 3.90
CA ASN A 49 -6.32 5.92 4.48
C ASN A 49 -6.58 5.88 5.99
N LYS A 50 -5.83 6.67 6.77
CA LYS A 50 -6.09 6.87 8.21
C LYS A 50 -7.11 7.96 8.50
N VAL A 51 -7.20 8.95 7.61
CA VAL A 51 -8.15 10.06 7.69
C VAL A 51 -9.33 9.74 6.77
N THR A 52 -10.55 9.90 7.26
CA THR A 52 -11.78 9.71 6.48
C THR A 52 -11.75 10.56 5.21
N ILE A 53 -11.85 9.92 4.05
CA ILE A 53 -11.99 10.59 2.75
C ILE A 53 -13.44 11.03 2.60
N LYS A 54 -13.68 12.33 2.45
CA LYS A 54 -15.02 12.93 2.38
C LYS A 54 -15.39 13.43 0.98
N ASP A 55 -14.40 13.63 0.12
CA ASP A 55 -14.60 14.17 -1.21
C ASP A 55 -13.60 13.61 -2.24
N ALA A 56 -13.84 13.94 -3.50
CA ALA A 56 -12.99 13.50 -4.61
C ALA A 56 -11.57 14.09 -4.55
N ARG A 57 -11.38 15.29 -3.97
CA ARG A 57 -10.04 15.90 -3.85
C ARG A 57 -9.16 15.05 -2.94
N GLN A 58 -9.69 14.63 -1.79
CA GLN A 58 -8.98 13.76 -0.85
C GLN A 58 -8.72 12.38 -1.45
N ALA A 59 -9.67 11.83 -2.21
CA ALA A 59 -9.48 10.57 -2.93
C ALA A 59 -8.33 10.68 -3.95
N VAL A 60 -8.26 11.78 -4.72
CA VAL A 60 -7.18 12.03 -5.68
C VAL A 60 -5.84 12.22 -4.99
N GLN A 61 -5.79 12.86 -3.82
CA GLN A 61 -4.55 12.97 -3.03
C GLN A 61 -4.04 11.61 -2.55
N MET A 62 -4.94 10.76 -2.05
CA MET A 62 -4.59 9.40 -1.58
C MET A 62 -4.17 8.49 -2.74
N PHE A 63 -4.99 8.42 -3.79
CA PHE A 63 -4.83 7.48 -4.90
C PHE A 63 -4.13 8.07 -6.13
N GLY A 64 -3.51 9.25 -5.97
CA GLY A 64 -2.64 9.87 -6.95
C GLY A 64 -1.21 9.98 -6.41
N PRO A 65 -0.80 11.16 -5.87
CA PRO A 65 0.57 11.39 -5.44
C PRO A 65 0.98 10.48 -4.27
N ALA A 66 0.11 10.20 -3.30
CA ALA A 66 0.48 9.33 -2.18
C ALA A 66 0.63 7.87 -2.61
N GLN A 67 -0.30 7.34 -3.42
CA GLN A 67 -0.17 6.00 -4.01
C GLN A 67 1.12 5.85 -4.82
N TYR A 68 1.42 6.82 -5.70
CA TYR A 68 2.67 6.81 -6.47
C TYR A 68 3.90 6.76 -5.55
N ALA A 69 3.94 7.63 -4.55
CA ALA A 69 5.06 7.70 -3.62
C ALA A 69 5.25 6.40 -2.82
N VAL A 70 4.16 5.81 -2.33
CA VAL A 70 4.21 4.52 -1.60
C VAL A 70 4.69 3.40 -2.53
N ALA A 71 4.11 3.27 -3.72
CA ALA A 71 4.48 2.23 -4.66
C ALA A 71 5.93 2.36 -5.13
N LYS A 72 6.37 3.59 -5.43
CA LYS A 72 7.75 3.88 -5.83
C LYS A 72 8.71 3.57 -4.69
N ALA A 73 8.41 3.97 -3.45
CA ALA A 73 9.27 3.68 -2.30
C ALA A 73 9.48 2.17 -2.08
N VAL A 74 8.43 1.36 -2.27
CA VAL A 74 8.54 -0.11 -2.21
C VAL A 74 9.42 -0.64 -3.33
N ALA A 75 9.21 -0.19 -4.58
CA ALA A 75 10.01 -0.62 -5.72
C ALA A 75 11.49 -0.20 -5.61
N ASP A 76 11.75 1.03 -5.18
CA ASP A 76 13.10 1.55 -4.93
C ASP A 76 13.77 0.73 -3.81
N SER A 77 13.05 0.37 -2.74
CA SER A 77 13.59 -0.46 -1.65
C SER A 77 14.04 -1.83 -2.13
N VAL A 78 13.37 -2.42 -3.13
CA VAL A 78 13.83 -3.65 -3.78
C VAL A 78 15.06 -3.39 -4.64
N ALA A 79 15.05 -2.32 -5.45
CA ALA A 79 16.16 -1.97 -6.33
C ALA A 79 17.46 -1.64 -5.56
N GLU A 80 17.34 -1.04 -4.38
CA GLU A 80 18.43 -0.69 -3.47
C GLU A 80 18.84 -1.86 -2.56
N GLY A 81 18.14 -2.99 -2.60
CA GLY A 81 18.43 -4.17 -1.79
C GLY A 81 18.04 -4.05 -0.31
N VAL A 82 17.29 -3.02 0.08
CA VAL A 82 16.67 -2.91 1.42
C VAL A 82 15.65 -4.04 1.62
N ILE A 83 14.87 -4.35 0.59
CA ILE A 83 14.09 -5.58 0.46
C ILE A 83 14.86 -6.51 -0.48
N PRO A 84 15.29 -7.70 -0.04
CA PRO A 84 15.98 -8.64 -0.92
C PRO A 84 15.14 -8.99 -2.15
N ALA A 85 15.69 -8.80 -3.35
CA ALA A 85 14.94 -8.98 -4.60
C ALA A 85 14.42 -10.42 -4.78
N ASN A 86 15.12 -11.42 -4.24
CA ASN A 86 14.72 -12.82 -4.24
C ASN A 86 13.58 -13.15 -3.25
N GLU A 87 13.22 -12.24 -2.36
CA GLU A 87 12.09 -12.39 -1.42
C GLU A 87 10.87 -11.56 -1.82
N ALA A 88 11.02 -10.63 -2.77
CA ALA A 88 9.97 -9.66 -3.13
C ALA A 88 8.67 -10.31 -3.64
N ASP A 89 8.72 -11.56 -4.14
CA ASP A 89 7.52 -12.28 -4.58
C ASP A 89 6.78 -13.06 -3.47
N ASP A 90 7.39 -13.16 -2.28
CA ASP A 90 6.87 -13.91 -1.14
C ASP A 90 6.68 -13.03 0.12
N LEU A 91 6.71 -11.72 -0.05
CA LEU A 91 6.41 -10.72 0.97
C LEU A 91 5.10 -9.99 0.67
N PHE A 92 4.48 -9.45 1.71
CA PHE A 92 3.32 -8.58 1.63
C PHE A 92 3.56 -7.33 2.47
N VAL A 93 3.07 -6.18 2.01
CA VAL A 93 3.20 -4.89 2.71
C VAL A 93 1.83 -4.25 2.87
N CYS A 94 1.53 -3.75 4.07
CA CYS A 94 0.31 -3.00 4.36
C CYS A 94 0.68 -1.61 4.88
N VAL A 95 0.21 -0.56 4.21
CA VAL A 95 0.63 0.83 4.45
C VAL A 95 -0.56 1.70 4.83
N GLY A 96 -0.60 2.12 6.10
CA GLY A 96 -1.54 3.14 6.57
C GLY A 96 -1.01 4.53 6.27
N VAL A 97 -1.72 5.30 5.45
CA VAL A 97 -1.30 6.64 5.01
C VAL A 97 -2.14 7.72 5.69
N PHE A 98 -1.47 8.66 6.35
CA PHE A 98 -2.08 9.87 6.89
C PHE A 98 -1.81 11.07 5.97
N ILE A 99 -2.88 11.68 5.49
CA ILE A 99 -2.90 12.96 4.78
C ILE A 99 -3.90 13.86 5.54
N HIS A 100 -3.45 15.04 5.96
CA HIS A 100 -4.35 16.02 6.58
C HIS A 100 -5.36 16.55 5.54
N TRP A 101 -6.51 17.05 6.01
CA TRP A 101 -7.67 17.39 5.17
C TRP A 101 -7.44 18.50 4.16
#